data_AF-A0A2A6DY18-F1
#
_entry.id   AF-A0A2A6DY18-F1
#
_cell.length_a   1.000
_cell.length_b   1.000
_cell.length_c   1.000
_cell.angle_alpha   90.00
_cell.angle_beta   90.00
_cell.angle_gamma   90.00
#
_symmetry.space_group_name_H-M   'P 1'
#
loop_
_entity.id
_entity.type
_entity.pdbx_description
1 polymer ?
#
loop_
_entity_poly.entity_id
_entity_poly.type
_entity_poly.pdbx_seq_one_letter_code
_entity_poly.pdbx_strand_id
1 'polypeptide(L)' 'MARGKRQPKVETVERALQALRQAKASLEIENMRLPDGAEQLIADRLLGRMSERDFLRRALELAGRD' A
#
# COMPACT_ATOMS: atom_id res chain seq x y z
N MET A 1 -25.19 3.91 -9.08
CA MET A 1 -24.31 3.16 -10.01
C MET A 1 -23.15 2.58 -9.21
N ALA A 2 -23.18 1.29 -8.88
CA ALA A 2 -22.09 0.65 -8.15
C ALA A 2 -20.92 0.42 -9.13
N ARG A 3 -19.80 1.12 -8.95
CA ARG A 3 -18.54 0.78 -9.63
C ARG A 3 -18.13 -0.60 -9.14
N GLY A 4 -18.46 -1.64 -9.90
CA GLY A 4 -17.98 -3.00 -9.65
C GLY A 4 -16.45 -2.96 -9.60
N LYS A 5 -15.87 -3.31 -8.44
CA LYS A 5 -14.42 -3.41 -8.27
C LYS A 5 -13.93 -4.50 -9.23
N ARG A 6 -13.37 -4.11 -10.38
CA ARG A 6 -12.65 -5.04 -11.25
C ARG A 6 -11.49 -5.60 -10.43
N GLN A 7 -11.53 -6.89 -10.13
CA GLN A 7 -10.41 -7.55 -9.48
C GLN A 7 -9.18 -7.44 -10.41
N PRO A 8 -8.03 -6.95 -9.92
CA PRO A 8 -6.83 -6.90 -10.72
C PRO A 8 -6.40 -8.32 -11.11
N LYS A 9 -5.87 -8.49 -12.33
CA LYS A 9 -5.29 -9.76 -12.76
C LYS A 9 -4.15 -10.16 -11.81
N VAL A 10 -3.98 -11.45 -11.56
CA VAL A 10 -2.96 -12.01 -10.65
C VAL A 10 -1.56 -11.48 -10.97
N GLU A 11 -1.21 -11.37 -12.25
CA GLU A 11 0.06 -10.80 -12.71
C GLU A 11 0.26 -9.34 -12.28
N THR A 12 -0.81 -8.54 -12.27
CA THR A 12 -0.76 -7.14 -11.84
C THR A 12 -0.56 -7.02 -10.33
N VAL A 13 -1.14 -7.95 -9.56
CA VAL A 13 -0.96 -8.04 -8.11
C VAL A 13 0.49 -8.37 -7.76
N GLU A 14 1.06 -9.37 -8.40
CA GLU A 14 2.43 -9.80 -8.13
C GLU A 14 3.45 -8.70 -8.46
N ARG A 15 3.27 -8.03 -9.61
CA ARG A 15 4.09 -6.85 -9.98
C ARG A 15 3.97 -5.73 -8.96
N ALA A 16 2.77 -5.45 -8.45
CA ALA A 16 2.56 -4.41 -7.45
C ALA A 16 3.25 -4.74 -6.11
N LEU A 17 3.19 -6.00 -5.66
CA LEU A 17 3.88 -6.44 -4.45
C LEU A 17 5.41 -6.44 -4.64
N GLN A 18 5.89 -6.74 -5.84
CA GLN A 18 7.32 -6.62 -6.16
C GLN A 18 7.79 -5.17 -6.09
N ALA A 19 7.03 -4.23 -6.64
CA ALA A 19 7.34 -2.80 -6.53
C ALA A 19 7.37 -2.32 -5.07
N LEU A 20 6.44 -2.81 -4.22
CA LEU A 20 6.46 -2.52 -2.78
C LEU A 20 7.73 -3.04 -2.10
N ARG A 21 8.15 -4.28 -2.40
CA ARG A 21 9.40 -4.83 -1.86
C ARG A 21 10.63 -4.01 -2.28
N GLN A 22 10.68 -3.57 -3.53
CA GLN A 22 11.76 -2.73 -4.03
C GLN A 22 11.78 -1.36 -3.34
N ALA A 23 10.62 -0.71 -3.21
CA ALA A 23 10.52 0.56 -2.51
C ALA A 23 10.95 0.46 -1.04
N LYS A 24 10.57 -0.62 -0.35
CA LYS A 24 11.01 -0.90 1.03
C LYS A 24 12.53 -1.06 1.11
N ALA A 25 13.12 -1.83 0.20
CA ALA A 25 14.58 -1.99 0.15
C ALA A 25 15.30 -0.67 -0.08
N SER A 26 14.77 0.22 -0.94
CA SER A 26 15.33 1.56 -1.14
C SER A 26 15.30 2.41 0.13
N LEU A 27 14.20 2.36 0.90
CA LEU A 27 14.12 3.07 2.19
C LEU A 27 15.16 2.54 3.18
N GLU A 28 15.31 1.21 3.27
CA GLU A 28 16.25 0.56 4.19
C GLU A 28 17.71 0.93 3.88
N ILE A 29 18.07 1.08 2.59
CA ILE A 29 19.40 1.57 2.17
C ILE A 29 19.67 2.97 2.74
N GLU A 30 18.64 3.82 2.79
CA GLU A 30 18.72 5.17 3.35
C GLU A 30 18.51 5.21 4.87
N ASN A 31 18.55 4.06 5.55
CA ASN A 31 18.24 3.90 6.98
C ASN A 31 16.84 4.38 7.38
N MET A 32 15.93 4.48 6.41
CA MET A 32 14.51 4.74 6.65
C MET A 32 13.75 3.43 6.78
N ARG A 33 12.66 3.46 7.53
CA ARG A 33 11.75 2.32 7.69
C ARG A 33 10.31 2.77 7.49
N LEU A 34 9.50 1.86 7.00
CA LEU A 34 8.06 2.06 7.02
C LEU A 34 7.55 1.94 8.46
N PRO A 35 6.61 2.80 8.89
CA PRO A 35 5.92 2.63 10.16
C PRO A 35 5.18 1.29 10.23
N ASP A 36 4.96 0.81 11.45
CA ASP A 36 4.25 -0.44 11.68
C ASP A 36 2.84 -0.39 11.05
N GLY A 37 2.52 -1.40 10.24
CA GLY A 37 1.25 -1.49 9.54
C GLY A 37 1.16 -0.69 8.23
N ALA A 38 2.15 0.14 7.88
CA ALA A 38 2.17 0.85 6.60
C ALA A 38 2.30 -0.10 5.40
N GLU A 39 3.07 -1.19 5.53
CA GLU A 39 3.24 -2.19 4.46
C GLU A 39 1.88 -2.84 4.09
N GLN A 40 1.11 -3.25 5.09
CA GLN A 40 -0.22 -3.83 4.90
C GLN A 40 -1.20 -2.82 4.29
N LEU A 41 -1.15 -1.56 4.74
CA LEU A 41 -1.97 -0.48 4.21
C LEU A 41 -1.71 -0.24 2.71
N ILE A 42 -0.44 -0.20 2.30
CA ILE A 42 -0.04 -0.03 0.90
C ILE A 42 -0.48 -1.24 0.06
N ALA A 43 -0.28 -2.46 0.57
CA ALA A 43 -0.71 -3.67 -0.11
C ALA A 43 -2.22 -3.67 -0.37
N ASP A 44 -3.05 -3.32 0.61
CA ASP A 44 -4.50 -3.30 0.43
C ASP A 44 -4.97 -2.23 -0.58
N ARG A 45 -4.25 -1.10 -0.68
CA ARG A 45 -4.49 -0.08 -1.71
C ARG A 45 -4.10 -0.55 -3.11
N LEU A 46 -2.98 -1.27 -3.25
CA LEU A 46 -2.52 -1.83 -4.52
C LEU A 46 -3.44 -2.96 -5.01
N LEU A 47 -3.99 -3.75 -4.08
CA LEU A 47 -4.93 -4.84 -4.37
C LEU A 47 -6.37 -4.37 -4.62
N GLY A 48 -6.64 -3.05 -4.53
CA GLY A 48 -7.98 -2.48 -4.70
C GLY A 48 -8.98 -2.83 -3.59
N ARG A 49 -8.48 -3.33 -2.45
CA ARG A 49 -9.32 -3.70 -1.29
C ARG A 49 -9.86 -2.45 -0.59
N MET A 50 -9.10 -1.35 -0.61
CA MET A 50 -9.49 -0.05 -0.07
C MET A 50 -9.58 1.05 -1.13
N SER A 51 -10.37 2.08 -0.82
CA SER A 51 -10.43 3.30 -1.63
C SER A 51 -9.22 4.19 -1.36
N GLU A 52 -8.95 5.12 -2.29
CA GLU A 52 -7.91 6.14 -2.09
C GLU A 52 -8.21 7.06 -0.89
N ARG A 53 -9.47 7.45 -0.70
CA ARG A 53 -9.89 8.25 0.45
C ARG A 53 -9.60 7.54 1.77
N ASP A 54 -9.92 6.24 1.85
CA ASP A 54 -9.66 5.44 3.05
C ASP A 54 -8.16 5.25 3.28
N PHE A 55 -7.40 5.01 2.20
CA PHE A 55 -5.95 4.90 2.26
C PHE A 55 -5.30 6.17 2.84
N LEU A 56 -5.66 7.35 2.32
CA LEU A 56 -5.12 8.63 2.78
C LEU A 56 -5.47 8.91 4.25
N ARG A 57 -6.71 8.60 4.65
CA ARG A 57 -7.13 8.74 6.05
C ARG A 57 -6.31 7.85 6.98
N ARG A 58 -6.13 6.57 6.64
CA ARG A 58 -5.35 5.62 7.43
C ARG A 58 -3.85 5.96 7.44
N ALA A 59 -3.32 6.47 6.33
CA ALA A 59 -1.93 6.91 6.24
C ALA A 59 -1.68 8.09 7.18
N LEU A 60 -2.60 9.06 7.24
CA LEU A 60 -2.54 10.16 8.20
C LEU A 60 -2.65 9.68 9.65
N GLU A 61 -3.53 8.72 9.94
CA GLU A 61 -3.64 8.10 11.26
C GLU A 61 -2.34 7.40 11.69
N LEU A 62 -1.60 6.78 10.77
CA LEU A 62 -0.29 6.17 11.06
C LEU A 62 0.78 7.23 11.30
N ALA A 63 0.86 8.26 10.45
CA ALA A 63 1.86 9.32 10.56
C ALA A 63 1.73 10.13 11.88
N GLY A 64 0.55 10.18 12.48
CA GLY A 64 0.33 10.83 13.77
C GLY A 64 0.58 9.94 15.00
N ARG A 65 1.04 8.69 14.82
CA ARG A 65 1.33 7.74 15.91
C ARG A 65 2.82 7.55 16.19
N ASP A 66 3.68 8.02 15.29
CA ASP A 66 5.14 8.10 15.46
C ASP A 66 5.55 9.33 16.28
#